data_AF-A0A2G7GCW1-F1
#
_entry.id   AF-A0A2G7GCW1-F1
#
_cell.length_a   1.000
_cell.length_b   1.000
_cell.length_c   1.000
_cell.angle_alpha   90.00
_cell.angle_beta   90.00
_cell.angle_gamma   90.00
#
_symmetry.space_group_name_H-M   'P 1'
#
loop_
_entity.id
_entity.type
_entity.pdbx_description
1 polymer ?
#
loop_
_entity_poly.entity_id
_entity_poly.type
_entity_poly.pdbx_seq_one_letter_code
_entity_poly.pdbx_strand_id
1 'polypeptide(L)' 'MKAVILAGGLGTRISEETTIKPKPMVEIGGKPILWHIMK' A
#
# COMPACT_ATOMS: atom_id res chain seq x y z
N MET A 1 2.45 -18.72 -13.75
CA MET A 1 2.58 -17.36 -14.30
C MET A 1 3.19 -16.46 -13.23
N LYS A 2 4.11 -15.56 -13.57
CA LYS A 2 4.72 -14.62 -12.59
C LYS A 2 4.06 -13.25 -12.74
N ALA A 3 3.87 -12.56 -11.63
CA ALA A 3 3.30 -11.21 -11.58
C ALA A 3 4.19 -10.29 -10.72
N VAL A 4 4.10 -8.98 -10.96
CA VAL A 4 4.83 -7.95 -10.21
C VAL A 4 3.83 -6.90 -9.74
N ILE A 5 3.96 -6.47 -8.48
CA ILE A 5 3.17 -5.38 -7.90
C ILE A 5 4.06 -4.14 -7.83
N LEU A 6 3.69 -3.08 -8.54
CA LEU A 6 4.37 -1.78 -8.43
C LEU A 6 3.91 -1.08 -7.15
N ALA A 7 4.64 -1.32 -6.07
CA ALA A 7 4.37 -0.84 -4.72
C ALA A 7 5.09 0.48 -4.37
N GLY A 8 5.65 1.18 -5.36
CA GLY A 8 6.35 2.46 -5.20
C GLY A 8 5.48 3.70 -5.44
N GLY A 9 6.08 4.89 -5.37
CA GLY A 9 5.43 6.18 -5.59
C GLY A 9 5.57 7.14 -4.40
N LEU A 10 5.33 8.43 -4.63
CA LEU A 10 5.61 9.50 -3.65
C LEU A 10 4.58 9.65 -2.52
N GLY A 11 3.44 8.96 -2.58
CA GLY A 11 2.44 9.01 -1.49
C GLY A 11 1.65 10.33 -1.34
N THR A 12 1.86 11.34 -2.20
CA THR A 12 1.37 12.73 -2.01
C THR A 12 -0.14 12.93 -1.83
N ARG A 13 -0.98 11.94 -2.17
CA ARG A 13 -2.44 12.04 -2.07
C ARG A 13 -3.02 11.59 -0.73
N ILE A 14 -2.24 10.90 0.10
CA ILE A 14 -2.65 10.41 1.44
C ILE A 14 -1.45 10.59 2.39
N SER A 15 -0.90 11.80 2.43
CA SER A 15 0.35 12.11 3.11
C SER A 15 0.32 11.84 4.62
N GLU A 16 -0.85 11.93 5.25
CA GLU A 16 -1.07 11.71 6.68
C GLU A 16 -0.60 10.30 7.08
N GLU A 17 -0.92 9.30 6.25
CA GLU A 17 -0.48 7.93 6.45
C GLU A 17 0.87 7.66 5.77
N THR A 18 1.11 8.25 4.60
CA THR A 18 2.28 7.85 3.79
C THR A 18 3.61 8.47 4.22
N THR A 19 3.57 9.45 5.12
CA THR A 19 4.78 10.01 5.75
C THR A 19 5.41 9.04 6.76
N ILE A 20 4.60 8.21 7.40
CA ILE A 20 5.05 7.24 8.41
C ILE A 20 5.23 5.82 7.86
N LYS A 21 4.50 5.43 6.81
CA LYS A 21 4.58 4.09 6.21
C LYS A 21 4.26 4.12 4.70
N PRO A 22 4.79 3.23 3.86
CA PRO A 22 4.42 3.19 2.44
C PRO A 22 2.91 2.96 2.25
N LYS A 23 2.32 3.57 1.21
CA LYS A 23 0.89 3.39 0.88
C LYS A 23 0.44 1.91 0.86
N PRO A 24 1.18 0.95 0.26
CA PRO A 24 0.77 -0.46 0.26
C PRO A 24 0.62 -1.08 1.66
N MET A 25 1.22 -0.48 2.69
CA MET A 25 1.17 -0.93 4.08
C MET A 25 0.10 -0.23 4.92
N VAL A 26 -0.65 0.73 4.34
CA VAL A 26 -1.78 1.37 5.04
C VAL A 26 -2.89 0.36 5.27
N GLU A 27 -3.46 0.37 6.48
CA GLU A 27 -4.47 -0.61 6.87
C GLU A 27 -5.88 -0.21 6.41
N ILE A 28 -6.62 -1.18 5.90
CA ILE A 28 -8.05 -1.11 5.61
C ILE A 28 -8.69 -2.35 6.22
N GLY A 29 -9.62 -2.16 7.16
CA GLY A 29 -10.28 -3.28 7.85
C GLY A 29 -9.30 -4.19 8.63
N GLY A 30 -8.25 -3.61 9.23
CA GLY A 30 -7.25 -4.36 10.01
C GLY A 30 -6.25 -5.19 9.18
N LYS A 31 -6.17 -4.97 7.87
CA LYS A 31 -5.18 -5.60 6.97
C LYS A 31 -4.57 -4.55 6.03
N PRO A 32 -3.28 -4.66 5.65
CA PRO A 32 -2.65 -3.70 4.75
C PRO A 32 -3.24 -3.77 3.34
N ILE A 33 -3.24 -2.66 2.60
CA ILE A 33 -3.67 -2.59 1.18
C ILE A 33 -3.04 -3.72 0.35
N LEU A 34 -1.76 -4.01 0.54
CA LEU A 34 -1.05 -5.06 -0.20
C LEU A 34 -1.68 -6.45 0.00
N TRP A 35 -2.20 -6.74 1.20
CA TRP A 35 -2.90 -7.99 1.47
C TRP A 35 -4.17 -8.13 0.63
N HIS A 36 -4.92 -7.04 0.48
CA HIS A 36 -6.13 -7.02 -0.34
C HIS A 36 -5.85 -7.18 -1.84
N ILE A 37 -4.67 -6.74 -2.31
CA ILE A 37 -4.22 -6.92 -3.71
C ILE A 37 -3.75 -8.35 -3.98
N MET A 38 -3.16 -9.00 -2.97
CA MET A 38 -2.63 -10.36 -3.09
C MET A 38 -3.66 -11.47 -2.90
N LYS A 39 -4.84 -11.14 -2.35
CA LYS A 39 -5.95 -12.08 -2.17
C LYS A 39 -6.70 -12.35 -3.47
#